data_AF-A0A2M7XQC0-F1
#
_entry.id   AF-A0A2M7XQC0-F1
#
_cell.length_a   1.000
_cell.length_b   1.000
_cell.length_c   1.000
_cell.angle_alpha   90.00
_cell.angle_beta   90.00
_cell.angle_gamma   90.00
#
_symmetry.space_group_name_H-M   'P 1'
#
loop_
_entity.id
_entity.type
_entity.pdbx_description
1 polymer ?
#
loop_
_entity_poly.entity_id
_entity_poly.type
_entity_poly.pdbx_seq_one_letter_code
_entity_poly.pdbx_strand_id
1 'polypeptide(L)'
;VASAGKPIGFICIAPAMIPKIFGPGSKVTIGNEIDSAHQINAMGGVHINCPVQDIVVDEKLKVVSTPAYMLAGRISEAAEGIEKLVHEVMRMTA
;
A
#
# COMPACT_ATOMS: atom_id res chain seq x y z
N VAL A 1 -15.30 8.20 1.21
CA VAL A 1 -13.92 8.39 1.75
C VAL A 1 -12.94 8.77 0.66
N ALA A 2 -12.73 7.93 -0.36
CA ALA A 2 -11.85 8.26 -1.50
C ALA A 2 -12.27 9.55 -2.24
N SER A 3 -13.56 9.70 -2.56
CA SER A 3 -14.10 10.92 -3.21
C SER A 3 -14.02 12.19 -2.37
N ALA A 4 -13.78 12.07 -1.05
CA ALA A 4 -13.63 13.21 -0.15
C ALA A 4 -12.16 13.65 0.01
N GLY A 5 -11.21 13.04 -0.71
CA GLY A 5 -9.79 13.41 -0.65
C GLY A 5 -9.14 13.19 0.71
N LYS A 6 -9.68 12.26 1.51
CA LYS A 6 -9.11 11.84 2.81
C LYS A 6 -8.04 10.77 2.56
N PRO A 7 -6.91 10.79 3.28
CA PRO A 7 -5.88 9.76 3.14
C PRO A 7 -6.39 8.38 3.57
N ILE A 8 -5.94 7.33 2.88
CA ILE A 8 -6.37 5.94 3.13
C ILE A 8 -5.14 5.02 3.15
N GLY A 9 -5.03 4.23 4.21
CA GLY A 9 -4.00 3.19 4.35
C GLY A 9 -4.54 1.80 4.03
N PHE A 10 -3.77 1.00 3.28
CA PHE A 10 -4.06 -0.41 2.99
C PHE A 10 -2.89 -1.30 3.46
N ILE A 11 -3.19 -2.44 4.06
CA ILE A 11 -2.18 -3.30 4.70
C ILE A 11 -2.30 -4.73 4.15
N CYS A 12 -1.15 -5.39 3.95
CA CYS A 12 -1.08 -6.80 3.56
C CYS A 12 -1.67 -7.07 2.18
N ILE A 13 -2.75 -7.84 2.08
CA ILE A 13 -3.43 -8.14 0.79
C ILE A 13 -4.46 -7.08 0.39
N ALA A 14 -4.91 -6.25 1.34
CA ALA A 14 -5.89 -5.19 1.08
C ALA A 14 -5.52 -4.22 -0.06
N PRO A 15 -4.23 -3.87 -0.29
CA PRO A 15 -3.83 -3.01 -1.39
C PRO A 15 -4.18 -3.56 -2.78
N ALA A 16 -4.49 -4.86 -2.93
CA ALA A 16 -4.94 -5.44 -4.19
C ALA A 16 -6.25 -4.83 -4.74
N MET A 17 -7.05 -4.18 -3.88
CA MET A 17 -8.28 -3.49 -4.29
C MET A 17 -8.01 -2.10 -4.86
N ILE A 18 -6.84 -1.50 -4.64
CA ILE A 18 -6.53 -0.11 -5.00
C ILE A 18 -6.75 0.18 -6.50
N PRO A 19 -6.27 -0.65 -7.45
CA PRO A 19 -6.46 -0.37 -8.87
C PRO A 19 -7.94 -0.30 -9.28
N LYS A 20 -8.81 -1.06 -8.61
CA LYS A 20 -10.25 -1.07 -8.88
C LYS A 20 -10.99 0.10 -8.21
N ILE A 21 -10.52 0.55 -7.05
CA ILE A 21 -11.13 1.65 -6.30
C ILE A 21 -10.71 3.02 -6.85
N PHE A 22 -9.42 3.18 -7.18
CA PHE A 22 -8.85 4.47 -7.57
C PHE A 22 -8.51 4.58 -9.06
N GLY A 23 -8.57 3.46 -9.79
CA GLY A 23 -8.36 3.41 -11.23
C GLY A 23 -6.90 3.15 -11.63
N PRO A 24 -6.65 3.10 -12.95
CA PRO A 24 -5.34 2.81 -13.51
C PRO A 24 -4.26 3.83 -13.12
N GLY A 25 -3.02 3.38 -12.99
CA GLY A 25 -1.87 4.21 -12.62
C GLY A 25 -1.71 4.45 -11.12
N SER A 26 -2.61 3.91 -10.29
CA SER A 26 -2.51 3.98 -8.82
C SER A 26 -1.30 3.20 -8.32
N LYS A 27 -0.43 3.87 -7.55
CA LYS A 27 0.77 3.25 -6.97
C LYS A 27 0.40 2.42 -5.76
N VAL A 28 0.97 1.22 -5.66
CA VAL A 28 0.66 0.28 -4.60
C VAL A 28 1.82 -0.68 -4.34
N THR A 29 1.91 -1.18 -3.11
CA THR A 29 2.71 -2.37 -2.81
C THR A 29 1.91 -3.43 -2.07
N ILE A 30 2.26 -4.69 -2.34
CA ILE A 30 1.91 -5.85 -1.52
C ILE A 30 3.16 -6.68 -1.17
N GLY A 31 4.35 -6.07 -1.25
CA GLY A 31 5.64 -6.72 -1.01
C GLY A 31 6.51 -6.76 -2.26
N ASN A 32 7.09 -7.93 -2.55
CA ASN A 32 8.02 -8.14 -3.66
C ASN A 32 7.80 -9.48 -4.40
N GLU A 33 6.66 -10.12 -4.19
CA GLU A 33 6.30 -11.38 -4.86
C GLU A 33 5.89 -11.09 -6.32
N ILE A 34 6.47 -11.84 -7.27
CA ILE A 34 6.45 -11.55 -8.71
C ILE A 34 5.05 -11.76 -9.29
N ASP A 35 4.39 -12.87 -8.96
CA ASP A 35 3.08 -13.21 -9.53
C ASP A 35 2.01 -12.22 -9.07
N SER A 36 2.04 -11.87 -7.78
CA SER A 36 1.18 -10.88 -7.16
C SER A 36 1.40 -9.49 -7.77
N ALA A 37 2.65 -9.08 -7.99
CA ALA A 37 2.98 -7.84 -8.69
C ALA A 37 2.42 -7.81 -10.13
N HIS A 38 2.55 -8.92 -10.86
CA HIS A 38 1.98 -9.04 -12.21
C HIS A 38 0.45 -8.91 -12.22
N GLN A 39 -0.24 -9.53 -11.26
CA GLN A 39 -1.70 -9.42 -11.15
C GLN A 39 -2.15 -7.98 -10.86
N ILE A 40 -1.46 -7.28 -9.95
CA ILE A 40 -1.72 -5.85 -9.68
C ILE A 40 -1.57 -5.01 -10.95
N ASN A 41 -0.49 -5.21 -11.69
CA ASN A 41 -0.22 -4.48 -12.93
C ASN A 41 -1.27 -4.80 -14.01
N ALA A 42 -1.69 -6.07 -14.14
CA ALA A 42 -2.75 -6.48 -15.05
C ALA A 42 -4.11 -5.86 -14.70
N MET A 43 -4.36 -5.54 -13.43
CA MET A 43 -5.53 -4.79 -12.99
C MET A 43 -5.45 -3.28 -13.24
N GLY A 44 -4.31 -2.79 -13.76
CA GLY A 44 -4.05 -1.37 -14.04
C GLY A 44 -3.31 -0.62 -12.93
N GLY A 45 -2.95 -1.29 -11.84
CA GLY A 45 -2.12 -0.71 -10.79
C GLY A 45 -0.66 -0.54 -11.23
N VAL A 46 0.11 0.20 -10.45
CA VAL A 46 1.57 0.26 -10.57
C VAL A 46 2.16 -0.35 -9.31
N HIS A 47 2.50 -1.64 -9.37
CA HIS A 47 3.14 -2.33 -8.25
C HIS A 47 4.56 -1.80 -8.05
N ILE A 48 4.88 -1.43 -6.82
CA ILE A 48 6.21 -1.01 -6.39
C ILE A 48 6.71 -2.01 -5.36
N ASN A 49 7.88 -2.60 -5.62
CA ASN A 49 8.51 -3.51 -4.66
C ASN A 49 8.84 -2.77 -3.37
N CYS A 50 8.45 -3.34 -2.23
CA CYS A 50 8.61 -2.71 -0.93
C CYS A 50 9.02 -3.76 0.11
N PRO A 51 10.05 -3.51 0.93
CA PRO A 51 10.36 -4.37 2.07
C PRO A 51 9.31 -4.21 3.17
N VAL A 52 9.24 -5.19 4.09
CA VAL A 52 8.18 -5.25 5.12
C VAL A 52 8.15 -4.05 6.08
N GLN A 53 9.31 -3.43 6.33
CA GLN A 53 9.46 -2.27 7.20
C GLN A 53 9.10 -0.93 6.54
N ASP A 54 8.76 -0.94 5.25
CA ASP A 54 8.56 0.28 4.48
C ASP A 54 7.14 0.38 3.90
N ILE A 55 6.88 1.52 3.24
CA ILE A 55 5.59 1.89 2.69
C ILE A 55 5.74 2.40 1.26
N VAL A 56 4.65 2.32 0.50
CA VAL A 56 4.50 2.99 -0.79
C VAL A 56 3.37 4.00 -0.71
N VAL A 57 3.65 5.20 -1.19
CA VAL A 57 2.75 6.35 -1.13
C VAL A 57 2.38 6.80 -2.55
N ASP A 58 1.08 6.87 -2.82
CA ASP A 58 0.52 7.63 -3.93
C ASP A 58 0.04 9.00 -3.44
N GLU A 59 0.91 10.01 -3.51
CA GLU A 59 0.63 11.37 -3.04
C GLU A 59 -0.57 12.01 -3.74
N LYS A 60 -0.77 11.69 -5.03
CA LYS A 60 -1.87 12.26 -5.82
C LYS A 60 -3.22 11.72 -5.34
N LEU A 61 -3.28 10.43 -5.03
CA LEU A 61 -4.49 9.75 -4.56
C LEU A 61 -4.62 9.74 -3.03
N LYS A 62 -3.59 10.19 -2.31
CA LYS A 62 -3.45 10.08 -0.84
C LYS A 62 -3.63 8.64 -0.35
N VAL A 63 -3.02 7.70 -1.04
CA VAL A 63 -3.08 6.28 -0.70
C VAL A 63 -1.72 5.83 -0.19
N VAL A 64 -1.72 5.13 0.94
CA VAL A 64 -0.53 4.53 1.55
C VAL A 64 -0.70 3.02 1.62
N SER A 65 0.33 2.25 1.30
CA SER A 65 0.30 0.79 1.38
C SER A 65 1.56 0.22 2.01
N THR A 66 1.44 -0.89 2.76
CA THR A 66 2.58 -1.62 3.34
C THR A 66 2.38 -3.14 3.24
N PRO A 67 3.45 -3.94 3.05
CA PRO A 67 3.34 -5.39 2.86
C PRO A 67 2.87 -6.17 4.09
N ALA A 68 3.27 -5.76 5.30
CA ALA A 68 3.00 -6.49 6.54
C ALA A 68 3.23 -8.02 6.40
N TYR A 69 2.24 -8.86 6.73
CA TYR A 69 2.36 -10.32 6.69
C TYR A 69 2.46 -10.93 5.28
N MET A 70 2.44 -10.14 4.20
CA MET A 70 2.89 -10.64 2.90
C MET A 70 4.38 -11.05 2.94
N LEU A 71 5.17 -10.43 3.83
CA LEU A 71 6.61 -10.64 3.95
C LEU A 71 7.10 -10.87 5.40
N ALA A 72 6.38 -10.39 6.41
CA ALA A 72 6.82 -10.46 7.81
C ALA A 72 6.96 -11.90 8.30
N GLY A 73 8.14 -12.24 8.85
CA GLY A 73 8.36 -13.51 9.55
C GLY A 73 7.99 -13.45 11.04
N ARG A 74 7.86 -12.23 11.59
CA ARG A 74 7.52 -11.99 13.01
C ARG A 74 6.77 -10.68 13.19
N ILE A 75 6.06 -10.57 14.32
CA ILE A 75 5.18 -9.43 14.63
C ILE A 75 5.91 -8.07 14.64
N SER A 76 7.17 -8.03 15.09
CA SER A 76 7.93 -6.78 15.15
C SER A 76 8.23 -6.19 13.77
N GLU A 77 8.42 -7.03 12.75
CA GLU A 77 8.65 -6.58 11.37
C GLU A 77 7.38 -5.99 10.76
N ALA A 78 6.24 -6.64 11.00
CA ALA A 78 4.95 -6.11 10.57
C ALA A 78 4.63 -4.79 11.27
N ALA A 79 4.91 -4.69 12.58
CA ALA A 79 4.68 -3.48 13.37
C ALA A 79 5.43 -2.27 12.79
N GLU A 80 6.71 -2.41 12.44
CA GLU A 80 7.53 -1.32 11.92
C GLU A 80 6.93 -0.68 10.65
N GLY A 81 6.55 -1.51 9.65
CA GLY A 81 5.91 -1.02 8.43
C GLY A 81 4.52 -0.43 8.66
N ILE A 82 3.73 -1.02 9.55
CA ILE A 82 2.38 -0.54 9.89
C ILE A 82 2.45 0.79 10.63
N GLU A 83 3.35 0.95 11.60
CA GLU A 83 3.55 2.21 12.32
C GLU A 83 3.98 3.32 11.36
N LYS A 84 4.88 3.03 10.42
CA LYS A 84 5.28 3.97 9.38
C LYS A 84 4.09 4.39 8.50
N LEU A 85 3.24 3.44 8.11
CA LEU A 85 2.02 3.71 7.34
C LEU A 85 1.06 4.60 8.13
N VAL A 86 0.83 4.32 9.41
CA VAL A 86 -0.08 5.12 10.25
C VAL A 86 0.44 6.54 10.39
N HIS A 87 1.74 6.73 10.67
CA HIS A 87 2.35 8.06 10.74
C HIS A 87 2.17 8.85 9.45
N GLU A 88 2.35 8.20 8.29
CA GLU A 88 2.20 8.87 7.00
C GLU A 88 0.74 9.25 6.72
N VAL A 89 -0.22 8.36 7.03
CA VAL A 89 -1.65 8.70 6.93
C VAL A 89 -1.98 9.91 7.80
N MET A 90 -1.48 9.96 9.04
CA MET A 90 -1.69 11.11 9.93
C MET A 90 -1.05 12.38 9.40
N ARG A 91 0.17 12.32 8.85
CA ARG A 91 0.86 13.46 8.23
C ARG A 91 0.02 14.10 7.11
N MET A 92 -0.70 13.29 6.33
CA MET A 92 -1.57 13.74 5.24
C MET A 92 -2.94 14.29 5.68
N THR A 93 -3.28 14.20 6.96
CA THR A 93 -4.53 14.76 7.51
C THR A 93 -4.39 16.19 8.01
N ALA A 94 -3.16 16.66 8.23
CA ALA A 94 -2.84 18.05 8.55
C ALA A 94 -2.85 18.92 7.27
#